data_AF-A0A0A3Y5C1-F1
#
_entry.id   AF-A0A0A3Y5C1-F1
#
_cell.length_a   1.000
_cell.length_b   1.000
_cell.length_c   1.000
_cell.angle_alpha   90.00
_cell.angle_beta   90.00
_cell.angle_gamma   90.00
#
_symmetry.space_group_name_H-M   'P 1'
#
loop_
_entity.id
_entity.type
_entity.pdbx_description
1 polymer ?
#
loop_
_entity_poly.entity_id
_entity_poly.type
_entity_poly.pdbx_seq_one_letter_code
_entity_poly.pdbx_strand_id
1 'polypeptide(L)' 'MAKKPGTNPKGEFAFFNVFYEDDSQRSNRRVPSELLGGLDGDEPARGFIMEQDREIAEKSGRPALEIKRIERVGVKKK' A
#
# COMPACT_ATOMS: atom_id res chain seq x y z
N MET A 1 4.12 -19.22 -20.97
CA MET A 1 2.79 -18.59 -20.74
C MET A 1 3.03 -17.15 -20.29
N ALA A 2 2.58 -16.15 -21.04
CA ALA A 2 2.65 -14.76 -20.58
C ALA A 2 1.68 -14.58 -19.38
N LYS A 3 2.19 -14.13 -18.23
CA LYS A 3 1.33 -13.81 -17.08
C LYS A 3 0.44 -12.63 -17.45
N LYS A 4 -0.88 -12.75 -17.23
CA LYS A 4 -1.82 -11.63 -17.44
C LYS A 4 -1.37 -10.45 -16.56
N PRO A 5 -1.12 -9.26 -17.13
CA PRO A 5 -0.77 -8.08 -16.35
C PRO A 5 -1.88 -7.80 -15.33
N GLY A 6 -1.51 -7.53 -14.09
CA GLY A 6 -2.45 -7.32 -12.97
C GLY A 6 -2.82 -8.57 -12.17
N THR A 7 -2.39 -9.77 -12.56
CA THR A 7 -2.55 -10.96 -11.71
C THR A 7 -1.39 -11.02 -10.74
N ASN A 8 -1.65 -10.86 -9.43
CA ASN A 8 -0.65 -11.04 -8.37
C ASN A 8 -0.32 -12.53 -8.23
N PRO A 9 0.75 -13.02 -8.89
CA PRO A 9 1.01 -14.44 -8.95
C PRO A 9 1.62 -14.81 -7.60
N LYS A 10 0.90 -15.58 -6.77
CA LYS A 10 1.35 -16.16 -5.49
C LYS A 10 1.23 -15.31 -4.21
N GLY A 11 0.51 -14.19 -4.22
CA GLY A 11 0.26 -13.46 -2.96
C GLY A 11 1.51 -12.85 -2.32
N GLU A 12 2.59 -12.69 -3.09
CA GLU A 12 3.88 -12.10 -2.67
C GLU A 12 3.72 -10.65 -2.21
N PHE A 13 2.66 -9.99 -2.66
CA PHE A 13 2.29 -8.63 -2.25
C PHE A 13 0.84 -8.59 -1.81
N ALA A 14 0.55 -7.79 -0.79
CA ALA A 14 -0.77 -7.26 -0.56
C ALA A 14 -0.91 -5.88 -1.20
N PHE A 15 -2.15 -5.52 -1.54
CA PHE A 15 -2.47 -4.22 -2.11
C PHE A 15 -3.27 -3.41 -1.10
N PHE A 16 -3.01 -2.11 -1.04
CA PHE A 16 -3.70 -1.17 -0.18
C PHE A 16 -4.20 0.04 -0.97
N ASN A 17 -5.37 0.52 -0.59
CA ASN A 17 -5.85 1.86 -0.93
C ASN A 17 -5.41 2.81 0.19
N VAL A 18 -4.77 3.91 -0.19
CA VAL A 18 -4.28 4.94 0.73
C VAL A 18 -5.12 6.18 0.54
N PHE A 19 -5.67 6.69 1.64
CA PHE A 19 -6.41 7.93 1.68
C PHE A 19 -5.58 8.95 2.46
N TYR A 20 -5.44 10.14 1.88
CA TYR A 20 -4.64 11.23 2.45
C TYR A 20 -5.55 12.27 3.12
N GLU A 21 -4.95 13.18 3.89
CA GLU A 21 -5.67 14.26 4.60
C GLU A 21 -6.33 15.26 3.65
N ASP A 22 -5.84 15.40 2.41
CA ASP A 22 -6.44 16.24 1.37
C ASP A 22 -7.61 15.57 0.63
N ASP A 23 -8.15 14.48 1.20
CA ASP A 23 -9.17 13.61 0.63
C ASP A 23 -8.79 12.96 -0.72
N SER A 24 -7.53 13.06 -1.14
CA SER A 24 -7.02 12.31 -2.28
C SER A 24 -6.83 10.83 -1.94
N GLN A 25 -6.85 9.99 -2.99
CA GLN A 25 -6.69 8.56 -2.86
C GLN A 25 -5.60 8.05 -3.82
N ARG A 26 -4.73 7.17 -3.32
CA ARG A 26 -3.86 6.32 -4.15
C ARG A 26 -4.24 4.85 -4.00
N SER A 27 -4.66 4.26 -5.12
CA SER A 27 -5.04 2.85 -5.20
C SER A 27 -3.84 1.93 -5.42
N ASN A 28 -3.99 0.66 -5.03
CA ASN A 28 -3.07 -0.43 -5.37
C ASN A 28 -1.61 -0.21 -4.94
N ARG A 29 -1.40 0.40 -3.75
CA ARG A 29 -0.08 0.43 -3.11
C ARG A 29 0.35 -0.99 -2.76
N ARG A 30 1.52 -1.39 -3.25
CA ARG A 30 2.08 -2.73 -3.02
C ARG A 30 2.86 -2.76 -1.71
N VAL A 31 2.60 -3.78 -0.91
CA VAL A 31 3.31 -4.09 0.33
C VAL A 31 3.70 -5.56 0.29
N PRO A 32 4.97 -5.93 0.52
CA PRO A 32 5.40 -7.32 0.63
C PRO A 32 4.55 -8.07 1.65
N SER A 33 4.03 -9.25 1.28
CA SER A 33 3.22 -10.06 2.18
C SER A 33 4.02 -10.57 3.38
N GLU A 34 5.34 -10.66 3.27
CA GLU A 34 6.24 -11.05 4.36
C GLU A 34 6.26 -10.05 5.52
N LEU A 35 5.91 -8.78 5.27
CA LEU A 35 5.75 -7.75 6.30
C LEU A 35 4.39 -7.83 6.99
N LEU A 36 3.49 -8.71 6.53
CA LEU A 36 2.09 -8.76 6.94
C LEU A 36 1.74 -10.12 7.55
N GLY A 37 0.77 -10.16 8.45
CA GLY A 37 0.26 -11.41 9.03
C GLY A 37 0.98 -11.91 10.28
N GLY A 38 1.84 -11.08 10.89
CA GLY A 38 2.28 -11.25 12.28
C GLY A 38 1.18 -10.86 13.29
N LEU A 39 1.54 -10.76 14.58
CA LEU A 39 0.62 -10.30 15.64
C LEU A 39 0.01 -8.93 15.32
N ASP A 40 0.76 -8.09 14.62
CA ASP A 40 0.40 -6.72 14.25
C ASP A 40 -0.44 -6.64 12.95
N GLY A 41 -0.75 -7.78 12.32
CA GLY A 41 -1.62 -7.85 11.15
C GLY A 41 -1.14 -7.01 9.96
N ASP A 42 -1.85 -5.92 9.68
CA ASP A 42 -1.57 -4.97 8.60
C ASP A 42 -0.89 -3.66 9.09
N GLU A 43 -0.61 -3.52 10.39
CA GLU A 43 0.02 -2.30 10.95
C GLU A 43 1.36 -1.94 10.30
N PRO A 44 2.28 -2.90 10.01
CA PRO A 44 3.54 -2.62 9.32
C PRO A 44 3.36 -2.05 7.90
N ALA A 45 2.20 -2.28 7.28
CA ALA A 45 1.89 -1.75 5.95
C ALA A 45 1.92 -0.21 5.93
N ARG A 46 1.47 0.44 7.01
CA ARG A 46 1.45 1.90 7.08
C ARG A 46 2.85 2.47 7.03
N GLY A 47 3.78 1.91 7.81
CA GLY A 47 5.19 2.32 7.82
C GLY A 47 5.83 2.19 6.44
N PHE A 48 5.67 1.02 5.82
CA PHE A 48 6.24 0.74 4.50
C PHE A 48 5.68 1.65 3.40
N ILE A 49 4.39 1.98 3.44
CA ILE A 49 3.77 2.90 2.48
C ILE A 49 4.26 4.34 2.69
N MET A 50 4.43 4.79 3.95
CA MET A 50 4.98 6.11 4.23
C MET A 50 6.41 6.28 3.72
N GLU A 51 7.24 5.25 3.84
CA GLU A 51 8.61 5.26 3.31
C GLU A 51 8.61 5.38 1.77
N GLN A 52 7.79 4.58 1.08
CA GLN A 52 7.60 4.72 -0.37
C GLN A 52 7.10 6.11 -0.77
N ASP A 53 6.18 6.70 0.00
CA ASP A 53 5.66 8.05 -0.26
C ASP A 53 6.75 9.11 -0.09
N ARG A 54 7.65 8.95 0.88
CA ARG A 54 8.84 9.81 1.03
C ARG A 54 9.77 9.69 -0.16
N GLU A 55 10.12 8.48 -0.59
CA GLU A 55 10.99 8.30 -1.77
C GLU A 55 10.37 8.91 -3.04
N ILE A 56 9.05 8.81 -3.19
CA ILE A 56 8.32 9.41 -4.31
C ILE A 56 8.30 10.93 -4.20
N ALA A 57 8.12 11.46 -2.99
CA ALA A 57 8.17 12.90 -2.72
C ALA A 57 9.54 13.48 -3.11
N GLU A 58 10.63 12.83 -2.68
CA GLU A 58 12.00 13.20 -3.02
C GLU A 58 12.23 13.19 -4.54
N LYS A 59 11.78 12.14 -5.23
CA LYS A 59 11.93 12.02 -6.69
C LYS A 59 11.04 12.98 -7.49
N SER A 60 9.88 13.35 -6.96
CA SER A 60 8.89 14.20 -7.66
C SER A 60 9.00 15.69 -7.32
N GLY A 61 9.79 16.06 -6.30
CA GLY A 61 9.90 17.44 -5.82
C GLY A 61 8.63 17.95 -5.14
N ARG A 62 7.68 17.07 -4.80
CA ARG A 62 6.43 17.41 -4.10
C ARG A 62 6.47 16.82 -2.69
N PRO A 63 6.00 17.53 -1.66
CA PRO A 63 6.00 17.00 -0.30
C PRO A 63 5.15 15.72 -0.21
N ALA A 64 5.57 14.79 0.64
CA ALA A 64 4.77 13.60 0.96
C ALA A 64 3.48 14.03 1.68
N LEU A 65 2.35 13.52 1.22
CA LEU A 65 1.05 13.77 1.85
C LEU A 65 0.89 12.91 3.12
N GLU A 66 0.22 13.45 4.13
CA GLU A 66 -0.08 12.69 5.34
C GLU A 66 -1.17 11.66 5.08
N ILE A 67 -0.90 10.41 5.50
CA ILE A 67 -1.84 9.29 5.35
C ILE A 67 -2.88 9.33 6.48
N LYS A 68 -4.12 9.59 6.09
CA LYS A 68 -5.32 9.55 6.94
C LYS A 68 -5.70 8.13 7.32
N ARG A 69 -5.76 7.23 6.34
CA ARG A 69 -6.05 5.79 6.54
C ARG A 69 -5.58 4.94 5.38
N ILE A 70 -5.39 3.65 5.66
CA ILE A 70 -5.11 2.62 4.65
C ILE A 70 -6.17 1.53 4.72
N GLU A 71 -6.55 0.98 3.56
CA GLU A 71 -7.50 -0.12 3.45
C GLU A 71 -6.93 -1.22 2.57
N ARG A 72 -6.82 -2.44 3.11
CA ARG A 72 -6.33 -3.58 2.34
C ARG A 72 -7.37 -4.02 1.31
N VAL A 73 -6.92 -4.16 0.06
CA VAL A 73 -7.76 -4.56 -1.06
C VAL A 73 -8.07 -6.05 -0.97
N GLY A 74 -9.34 -6.42 -1.19
CA GLY A 74 -9.77 -7.82 -1.21
C GLY A 74 -10.13 -8.42 0.15
N VAL A 75 -9.98 -7.66 1.24
CA VAL A 75 -10.50 -8.06 2.55
C VAL A 75 -11.97 -7.66 2.59
N LYS A 76 -12.90 -8.61 2.69
CA LYS A 76 -14.30 -8.29 2.97
C LYS A 76 -14.36 -7.69 4.37
N LYS A 77 -14.74 -6.40 4.50
CA LYS A 77 -15.18 -5.84 5.79
C LYS A 77 -16.33 -6.73 6.28
N LYS A 78 -16.14 -7.37 7.43
CA LYS A 78 -17.13 -8.24 8.06
C LYS A 78 -18.02 -7.40 8.98
#